data_AF-A0AAP0MDF0-F1
#
_entry.id   AF-A0AAP0MDF0-F1
#
_cell.length_a   1.000
_cell.length_b   1.000
_cell.length_c   1.000
_cell.angle_alpha   90.00
_cell.angle_beta   90.00
_cell.angle_gamma   90.00
#
_symmetry.space_group_name_H-M   'P 1'
#
loop_
_entity.id
_entity.type
_entity.pdbx_description
1 polymer ?
#
loop_
_entity_poly.entity_id
_entity_poly.type
_entity_poly.pdbx_seq_one_letter_code
_entity_poly.pdbx_strand_id
1 'polypeptide(L)'
;MSKSSFKIEHEFEKRRAEAERIREKYPDRIPVIVEKAERSDIPTIDKKNSHYDPDDHQYILLCLLRAVCDLVLICQLPFLVIYLVPADLTVGQFVYVIRKRIKLSAEKAIFIFVDNVLPPTGAIMSTIYDEKKDEDGFLYVTYSGENTFG
;
A
#
# COMPACT_ATOMS: atom_id res chain seq x y z
N MET A 1 -16.38 -8.49 10.45
CA MET A 1 -15.29 -8.42 9.45
C MET A 1 -15.54 -7.17 8.61
N SER A 2 -14.72 -6.13 8.76
CA SER A 2 -14.86 -4.92 7.95
C SER A 2 -14.54 -5.27 6.49
N LYS A 3 -15.52 -5.14 5.60
CA LYS A 3 -15.28 -5.30 4.16
C LYS A 3 -14.30 -4.20 3.73
N SER A 4 -13.25 -4.58 2.99
CA SER A 4 -12.32 -3.63 2.37
C SER A 4 -13.09 -2.63 1.50
N SER A 5 -12.80 -1.33 1.66
CA SER A 5 -13.44 -0.28 0.86
C SER A 5 -13.14 -0.46 -0.62
N PHE A 6 -11.92 -0.89 -0.94
CA PHE A 6 -11.49 -1.22 -2.30
C PHE A 6 -12.35 -2.32 -2.94
N LYS A 7 -12.72 -3.37 -2.18
CA LYS A 7 -13.59 -4.46 -2.68
C LYS A 7 -15.05 -4.05 -2.88
N ILE A 8 -15.50 -3.00 -2.20
CA ILE A 8 -16.85 -2.44 -2.36
C ILE A 8 -16.90 -1.56 -3.62
N GLU A 9 -15.88 -0.75 -3.83
CA GLU A 9 -15.80 0.19 -4.96
C GLU A 9 -15.50 -0.50 -6.30
N HIS A 10 -14.77 -1.64 -6.28
CA HIS A 10 -14.30 -2.31 -7.49
C HIS A 10 -14.80 -3.76 -7.57
N GLU A 11 -15.47 -4.07 -8.68
CA GLU A 11 -15.90 -5.43 -9.03
C GLU A 11 -14.70 -6.38 -9.11
N PHE A 12 -14.91 -7.65 -8.71
CA PHE A 12 -13.87 -8.67 -8.62
C PHE A 12 -13.07 -8.83 -9.91
N GLU A 13 -13.76 -8.92 -11.06
CA GLU A 13 -13.12 -9.10 -12.37
C GLU A 13 -12.17 -7.94 -12.72
N LYS A 14 -12.53 -6.70 -12.35
CA LYS A 14 -11.68 -5.53 -12.58
C LYS A 14 -10.45 -5.54 -11.69
N ARG A 15 -10.61 -5.94 -10.43
CA ARG A 15 -9.47 -6.11 -9.50
C ARG A 15 -8.51 -7.18 -10.01
N ARG A 16 -9.02 -8.35 -10.37
CA ARG A 16 -8.22 -9.47 -10.88
C ARG A 16 -7.42 -9.08 -12.13
N ALA A 17 -8.08 -8.49 -13.11
CA ALA A 17 -7.43 -8.04 -14.34
C ALA A 17 -6.33 -7.00 -14.07
N GLU A 18 -6.54 -6.09 -13.13
CA GLU A 18 -5.53 -5.09 -12.77
C GLU A 18 -4.35 -5.70 -12.01
N ALA A 19 -4.58 -6.60 -11.06
CA ALA A 19 -3.51 -7.31 -10.35
C ALA A 19 -2.65 -8.14 -11.31
N GLU A 20 -3.29 -8.86 -12.23
CA GLU A 20 -2.62 -9.65 -13.27
C GLU A 20 -1.73 -8.77 -14.15
N ARG A 21 -2.28 -7.69 -14.69
CA ARG A 21 -1.53 -6.70 -15.50
C ARG A 21 -0.35 -6.09 -14.74
N ILE A 22 -0.52 -5.83 -13.44
CA ILE A 22 0.56 -5.32 -12.58
C ILE A 22 1.66 -6.37 -12.42
N ARG A 23 1.30 -7.63 -12.15
CA ARG A 23 2.26 -8.74 -11.95
C ARG A 23 3.00 -9.09 -13.23
N GLU A 24 2.35 -9.00 -14.38
CA GLU A 24 3.01 -9.15 -15.69
C GLU A 24 4.01 -8.02 -15.95
N LYS A 25 3.61 -6.77 -15.68
CA LYS A 25 4.46 -5.59 -15.92
C LYS A 25 5.63 -5.48 -14.93
N TYR A 26 5.42 -5.92 -13.69
CA TYR A 26 6.40 -5.81 -12.60
C TYR A 26 6.50 -7.14 -11.83
N PRO A 27 7.17 -8.16 -12.40
CA PRO A 27 7.19 -9.52 -11.83
C PRO A 27 7.83 -9.58 -10.43
N ASP A 28 8.83 -8.72 -10.17
CA ASP A 28 9.54 -8.65 -8.89
C ASP A 28 8.83 -7.80 -7.84
N ARG A 29 7.61 -7.33 -8.13
CA ARG A 29 6.82 -6.47 -7.25
C ARG A 29 5.47 -7.06 -6.92
N ILE A 30 5.03 -6.78 -5.71
CA ILE A 30 3.79 -7.27 -5.13
C ILE A 30 2.78 -6.12 -5.10
N PRO A 31 1.57 -6.31 -5.65
CA PRO A 31 0.50 -5.34 -5.54
C PRO A 31 -0.17 -5.44 -4.16
N VAL A 32 -0.03 -4.38 -3.36
CA VAL A 32 -0.54 -4.30 -1.99
C VAL A 32 -1.57 -3.19 -1.84
N ILE A 33 -2.76 -3.51 -1.34
CA ILE A 33 -3.79 -2.55 -0.94
C ILE A 33 -3.59 -2.21 0.54
N VAL A 34 -3.41 -0.94 0.87
CA VAL A 34 -3.17 -0.48 2.25
C VAL A 34 -4.32 0.40 2.75
N GLU A 35 -5.14 -0.10 3.66
CA GLU A 35 -6.30 0.61 4.20
C GLU A 35 -6.14 0.94 5.69
N LYS A 36 -6.78 2.04 6.12
CA LYS A 36 -6.86 2.39 7.55
C LYS A 36 -7.93 1.54 8.23
N ALA A 37 -7.65 1.04 9.43
CA ALA A 37 -8.70 0.48 10.29
C ALA A 37 -9.73 1.56 10.67
N GLU A 38 -11.02 1.20 10.65
CA GLU A 38 -12.15 2.14 10.83
C GLU A 38 -12.07 2.95 12.14
N ARG A 39 -11.58 2.33 13.22
CA ARG A 39 -11.52 2.93 14.57
C ARG A 39 -10.15 3.51 14.95
N SER A 40 -9.19 3.50 14.04
CA SER A 40 -7.82 3.96 14.35
C SER A 40 -7.75 5.48 14.51
N ASP A 41 -6.99 5.95 15.49
CA ASP A 41 -6.66 7.36 15.74
C ASP A 41 -5.51 7.86 14.85
N ILE A 42 -4.86 6.97 14.10
CA ILE A 42 -3.80 7.30 13.15
C ILE A 42 -4.38 8.08 11.96
N PRO A 43 -3.69 9.12 11.45
CA PRO A 43 -4.10 9.80 10.22
C PRO A 43 -4.26 8.83 9.05
N THR A 44 -5.26 9.06 8.19
CA THR A 44 -5.35 8.32 6.94
C THR A 44 -4.14 8.66 6.08
N ILE A 45 -3.51 7.65 5.47
CA ILE A 45 -2.63 7.86 4.33
C ILE A 45 -3.43 8.67 3.32
N ASP A 46 -2.95 9.88 3.02
CA ASP A 46 -3.62 10.88 2.20
C ASP A 46 -4.26 10.23 0.95
N LYS A 47 -5.59 10.07 0.97
CA LYS A 47 -6.37 9.61 -0.20
C LYS A 47 -6.49 10.70 -1.27
N LYS A 48 -6.05 11.93 -0.97
CA LYS A 48 -5.89 13.02 -1.93
C LYS A 48 -4.42 13.34 -2.02
N ASN A 49 -3.89 13.47 -3.24
CA ASN A 49 -2.65 14.19 -3.49
C ASN A 49 -2.62 15.42 -2.57
N SER A 50 -1.83 15.36 -1.49
CA SER A 50 -1.73 16.44 -0.53
C SER A 50 -1.09 17.60 -1.28
N HIS A 51 -1.87 18.66 -1.47
CA HIS A 51 -1.50 19.99 -1.94
C HIS A 51 -0.13 20.07 -2.63
N TYR A 52 -0.14 20.06 -3.97
CA TYR A 52 1.03 20.34 -4.80
C TYR A 52 1.46 21.78 -4.54
N ASP A 53 2.56 21.96 -3.81
CA ASP A 53 3.25 23.25 -3.69
C ASP A 53 4.35 23.31 -4.78
N PRO A 54 4.21 24.19 -5.79
CA PRO A 54 5.18 24.29 -6.87
C PRO A 54 6.58 24.76 -6.42
N ASP A 55 6.75 25.25 -5.18
CA ASP A 55 8.01 25.82 -4.69
C ASP A 55 8.80 24.87 -3.76
N ASP A 56 8.30 23.66 -3.47
CA ASP A 56 8.97 22.70 -2.58
C ASP A 56 10.12 21.94 -3.30
N HIS A 57 11.32 22.54 -3.24
CA HIS A 57 12.55 22.10 -3.90
C HIS A 57 12.98 20.65 -3.59
N GLN A 58 12.46 20.02 -2.52
CA GLN A 58 12.80 18.63 -2.19
C GLN A 58 12.20 17.60 -3.15
N TYR A 59 11.13 17.93 -3.87
CA TYR A 59 10.44 16.97 -4.76
C TYR A 59 10.97 16.96 -6.20
N ILE A 60 11.71 18.00 -6.62
CA ILE A 60 12.34 18.04 -7.94
C ILE A 60 13.35 16.89 -8.10
N LEU A 61 14.02 16.47 -7.02
CA LEU A 61 14.98 15.37 -7.08
C LEU A 61 14.31 13.98 -7.16
N LEU A 62 13.08 13.82 -6.66
CA LEU A 62 12.31 12.57 -6.79
C LEU A 62 11.57 12.48 -8.14
N CYS A 63 11.20 13.63 -8.72
CA CYS A 63 10.65 13.70 -10.07
C CYS A 63 11.74 13.58 -11.16
N LEU A 64 12.98 14.00 -10.92
CA LEU A 64 14.09 13.76 -11.86
C LEU A 64 14.50 12.29 -11.95
N LEU A 65 14.22 11.48 -10.92
CA LEU A 65 14.37 10.02 -10.97
C LEU A 65 13.18 9.30 -11.66
N ARG A 66 12.29 10.05 -12.33
CA ARG A 66 11.26 9.52 -13.24
C ARG A 66 11.63 9.68 -14.72
N ALA A 67 12.92 9.76 -15.04
CA ALA A 67 13.41 9.90 -16.42
C ALA A 67 13.88 8.58 -17.08
N VAL A 68 13.54 7.40 -16.55
CA VAL A 68 13.95 6.11 -17.17
C VAL A 68 12.81 5.10 -17.39
N CYS A 69 11.54 5.48 -17.22
CA CYS A 69 10.43 4.61 -17.60
C CYS A 69 9.58 5.28 -18.67
N ASP A 70 10.00 5.07 -19.91
CA ASP A 70 9.16 5.27 -21.08
C ASP A 70 7.82 4.50 -20.96
N LEU A 71 6.80 5.12 -21.58
CA LEU A 71 5.40 4.71 -21.71
C LEU A 71 4.46 4.88 -20.50
N VAL A 72 4.10 6.15 -20.30
CA VAL A 72 2.72 6.65 -20.14
C VAL A 72 1.63 5.62 -20.50
N LEU A 73 0.83 5.19 -19.50
CA LEU A 73 -0.64 5.00 -19.51
C LEU A 73 -1.09 4.07 -18.35
N ILE A 74 -1.03 4.53 -17.09
CA ILE A 74 -1.88 3.98 -15.99
C ILE A 74 -2.60 5.14 -15.26
N CYS A 75 -2.58 6.34 -15.85
CA CYS A 75 -3.02 7.57 -15.19
C CYS A 75 -4.26 8.17 -15.87
N GLN A 76 -5.36 7.42 -15.92
CA GLN A 76 -6.69 8.01 -16.08
C GLN A 76 -7.64 7.53 -14.96
N LEU A 77 -7.67 8.33 -13.88
CA LEU A 77 -8.75 8.50 -12.89
C LEU A 77 -8.94 7.38 -11.83
N PRO A 78 -9.48 7.67 -10.62
CA PRO A 78 -8.70 8.19 -9.50
C PRO A 78 -9.01 7.43 -8.19
N PHE A 79 -8.43 6.25 -7.93
CA PHE A 79 -8.54 5.57 -6.63
C PHE A 79 -7.22 4.84 -6.28
N LEU A 80 -6.18 5.62 -5.97
CA LEU A 80 -4.82 5.11 -5.78
C LEU A 80 -4.58 4.66 -4.33
N VAL A 81 -4.80 3.38 -4.04
CA VAL A 81 -4.38 2.72 -2.78
C VAL A 81 -3.42 1.54 -3.04
N ILE A 82 -3.00 1.35 -4.30
CA ILE A 82 -2.11 0.25 -4.71
C ILE A 82 -0.65 0.65 -4.50
N TYR A 83 0.06 -0.13 -3.68
CA TYR A 83 1.50 -0.06 -3.49
C TYR A 83 2.19 -1.19 -4.26
N LEU A 84 3.27 -0.85 -4.98
CA LEU A 84 4.13 -1.82 -5.65
C LEU A 84 5.35 -2.11 -4.79
N VAL A 85 5.24 -3.12 -3.93
CA VAL A 85 6.23 -3.45 -2.92
C VAL A 85 7.26 -4.44 -3.49
N PRO A 86 8.58 -4.21 -3.35
CA PRO A 86 9.59 -5.19 -3.75
C PRO A 86 9.40 -6.52 -3.01
N ALA A 87 9.56 -7.63 -3.72
CA ALA A 87 9.33 -8.98 -3.18
C ALA A 87 10.25 -9.33 -2.00
N ASP A 88 11.49 -8.81 -2.00
CA ASP A 88 12.55 -9.03 -1.01
C ASP A 88 12.47 -8.11 0.22
N LEU A 89 11.54 -7.15 0.22
CA LEU A 89 11.36 -6.24 1.34
C LEU A 89 10.82 -6.99 2.56
N THR A 90 11.32 -6.67 3.75
CA THR A 90 10.75 -7.19 5.00
C THR A 90 9.49 -6.41 5.41
N VAL A 91 8.62 -7.06 6.16
CA VAL A 91 7.46 -6.45 6.81
C VAL A 91 7.85 -5.22 7.63
N GLY A 92 8.94 -5.29 8.41
CA GLY A 92 9.41 -4.15 9.21
C GLY A 92 9.84 -2.94 8.38
N GLN A 93 10.53 -3.18 7.27
CA GLN A 93 10.86 -2.11 6.32
C GLN A 93 9.60 -1.53 5.67
N PHE A 94 8.61 -2.36 5.36
CA PHE A 94 7.34 -1.90 4.81
C PHE A 94 6.56 -1.03 5.81
N VAL A 95 6.50 -1.43 7.09
CA VAL A 95 5.93 -0.62 8.18
C VAL A 95 6.63 0.74 8.27
N TYR A 96 7.96 0.78 8.14
CA TYR A 96 8.73 2.03 8.12
C TYR A 96 8.36 2.93 6.94
N VAL A 97 8.14 2.37 5.75
CA VAL A 97 7.66 3.10 4.57
C VAL A 97 6.28 3.70 4.82
N ILE A 98 5.35 2.93 5.38
CA ILE A 98 4.00 3.41 5.74
C ILE A 98 4.11 4.55 6.76
N ARG A 99 4.93 4.40 7.80
CA ARG A 99 5.13 5.43 8.84
C ARG A 99 5.61 6.76 8.25
N LYS A 100 6.55 6.72 7.32
CA LYS A 100 7.03 7.91 6.60
C LYS A 100 5.95 8.56 5.76
N ARG A 101 5.13 7.77 5.07
CA ARG A 101 4.02 8.26 4.23
C ARG A 101 2.93 8.97 5.04
N ILE A 102 2.61 8.44 6.22
CA ILE A 102 1.61 9.02 7.15
C ILE A 102 2.18 10.23 7.92
N LYS A 103 3.49 10.49 7.83
CA LYS A 103 4.21 11.48 8.66
C LYS A 103 3.95 11.26 10.17
N LEU A 104 3.88 9.99 10.58
CA LEU A 104 3.57 9.62 11.95
C LEU A 104 4.81 9.79 12.85
N SER A 105 4.65 10.49 13.98
CA SER A 105 5.70 10.67 14.99
C SER A 105 6.31 9.33 15.45
N ALA A 106 7.59 9.36 15.82
CA ALA A 106 8.32 8.24 16.41
C ALA A 106 7.65 7.70 17.70
N GLU A 107 6.86 8.53 18.37
CA GLU A 107 6.21 8.24 19.65
C GLU A 107 4.89 7.46 19.49
N LYS A 108 4.24 7.56 18.33
CA LYS A 108 2.99 6.86 18.07
C LYS A 108 3.26 5.47 17.48
N ALA A 109 2.62 4.46 18.06
CA ALA A 109 2.67 3.10 17.55
C ALA A 109 1.88 2.97 16.25
N ILE A 110 2.31 2.07 15.37
CA ILE A 110 1.58 1.65 14.17
C ILE A 110 1.69 0.14 14.05
N PHE A 111 0.54 -0.50 13.90
CA PHE A 111 0.39 -1.92 13.69
C PHE A 111 -0.15 -2.14 12.28
N ILE A 112 0.35 -3.16 11.60
CA ILE A 112 -0.21 -3.62 10.33
C ILE A 112 -0.77 -5.01 10.50
N PHE A 113 -1.83 -5.30 9.78
CA PHE A 113 -2.53 -6.57 9.83
C PHE A 113 -2.73 -7.08 8.43
N VAL A 114 -2.48 -8.37 8.25
CA VAL A 114 -2.77 -9.12 7.03
C VAL A 114 -3.71 -10.23 7.44
N ASP A 115 -4.90 -10.27 6.85
CA ASP A 115 -5.94 -11.25 7.24
C ASP A 115 -6.25 -11.22 8.75
N ASN A 116 -6.28 -10.00 9.32
CA ASN A 116 -6.47 -9.72 10.76
C ASN A 116 -5.34 -10.22 11.70
N VAL A 117 -4.24 -10.74 11.16
CA VAL A 117 -3.09 -11.21 11.94
C VAL A 117 -1.92 -10.23 11.83
N LEU A 118 -1.19 -10.03 12.92
CA LEU A 118 0.07 -9.28 12.92
C LEU A 118 1.15 -10.12 12.23
N PRO A 119 1.64 -9.73 11.04
CA PRO A 119 2.71 -10.47 10.38
C PRO A 119 4.04 -10.29 11.15
N PRO A 120 4.92 -11.30 11.16
CA PRO A 120 6.23 -11.19 11.78
C PRO A 120 7.06 -10.08 11.11
N THR A 121 7.69 -9.20 11.89
CA THR A 121 8.46 -8.06 11.36
C THR A 121 9.63 -8.47 10.47
N GLY A 122 10.24 -9.63 10.74
CA GLY A 122 11.31 -10.21 9.94
C GLY A 122 10.85 -11.02 8.72
N ALA A 123 9.54 -11.23 8.54
CA ALA A 123 9.03 -11.94 7.37
C ALA A 123 9.22 -11.11 6.10
N ILE A 124 9.43 -11.81 4.99
CA ILE A 124 9.60 -11.22 3.66
C ILE A 124 8.21 -11.01 3.04
N MET A 125 8.01 -9.89 2.34
CA MET A 125 6.74 -9.54 1.72
C MET A 125 6.28 -10.58 0.69
N SER A 126 7.18 -11.23 -0.04
CA SER A 126 6.84 -12.34 -0.94
C SER A 126 6.20 -13.52 -0.22
N THR A 127 6.77 -13.95 0.91
CA THR A 127 6.22 -15.04 1.72
C THR A 127 4.82 -14.69 2.20
N ILE A 128 4.62 -13.47 2.72
CA ILE A 128 3.29 -13.00 3.15
C ILE A 128 2.32 -12.97 1.97
N TYR A 129 2.77 -12.54 0.79
CA TYR A 129 1.94 -12.51 -0.41
C TYR A 129 1.50 -13.90 -0.87
N ASP A 130 2.41 -14.86 -0.93
CA ASP A 130 2.08 -16.21 -1.39
C ASP A 130 1.12 -16.93 -0.43
N GLU A 131 1.24 -16.65 0.87
CA GLU A 131 0.37 -17.25 1.91
C GLU A 131 -0.98 -16.55 2.06
N LYS A 132 -1.04 -15.23 1.86
CA LYS A 132 -2.18 -14.39 2.30
C LYS A 132 -2.77 -13.47 1.22
N LYS A 133 -2.33 -13.55 -0.04
CA LYS A 133 -3.01 -12.82 -1.13
C LYS A 133 -4.45 -13.28 -1.28
N ASP A 134 -5.29 -12.37 -1.75
CA ASP A 134 -6.67 -12.66 -2.09
C ASP A 134 -6.76 -13.30 -3.48
N GLU A 135 -7.93 -13.86 -3.81
CA GLU A 135 -8.20 -14.49 -5.11
C GLU A 135 -8.12 -13.51 -6.29
N ASP A 136 -8.24 -12.20 -5.99
CA ASP A 136 -8.08 -11.14 -7.00
C ASP A 136 -6.61 -10.81 -7.30
N GLY A 137 -5.64 -11.42 -6.62
CA GLY A 137 -4.22 -11.19 -6.83
C GLY A 137 -3.60 -10.03 -6.04
N PHE A 138 -4.36 -9.33 -5.20
CA PHE A 138 -3.84 -8.30 -4.29
C PHE A 138 -3.54 -8.84 -2.89
N LEU A 139 -2.55 -8.22 -2.22
CA LEU A 139 -2.39 -8.36 -0.77
C LEU A 139 -3.15 -7.25 -0.06
N TYR A 140 -4.03 -7.60 0.88
CA TYR A 140 -4.75 -6.62 1.70
C TYR A 140 -4.05 -6.42 3.03
N VAL A 141 -3.65 -5.18 3.29
CA VAL A 141 -3.01 -4.76 4.53
C VAL A 141 -3.87 -3.68 5.18
N THR A 142 -4.16 -3.85 6.46
CA THR A 142 -4.83 -2.83 7.27
C THR A 142 -3.86 -2.27 8.30
N TYR A 143 -3.81 -0.96 8.50
CA TYR A 143 -3.01 -0.36 9.57
C TYR A 143 -3.87 0.28 10.66
N SER A 144 -3.40 0.21 11.91
CA SER A 144 -4.06 0.76 13.09
C SER A 144 -3.05 1.30 14.11
N GLY A 145 -3.49 2.23 14.98
CA GLY A 145 -2.74 2.66 16.16
C GLY A 145 -2.82 1.66 17.31
N GLU A 146 -3.77 0.73 17.23
CA GLU A 146 -4.03 -0.29 18.25
C GLU A 146 -3.62 -1.67 17.74
N ASN A 147 -3.15 -2.52 18.66
CA ASN A 147 -2.70 -3.89 18.37
C ASN A 147 -3.86 -4.92 18.31
N THR A 148 -5.09 -4.50 18.61
CA THR A 148 -6.28 -5.35 18.61
C THR A 148 -7.38 -4.73 17.74
N PHE A 149 -8.05 -5.55 16.93
CA PHE A 149 -9.35 -5.19 16.37
C PHE A 149 -10.40 -5.43 17.46
N GLY A 150 -10.79 -4.37 18.17
CA GLY A 150 -11.88 -4.43 19.17
C GLY A 150 -13.26 -4.58 18.54
#